data_AF-A0A9X1N708-F1
#
_entry.id   AF-A0A9X1N708-F1
#
_cell.length_a   1.000
_cell.length_b   1.000
_cell.length_c   1.000
_cell.angle_alpha   90.00
_cell.angle_beta   90.00
_cell.angle_gamma   90.00
#
_symmetry.space_group_name_H-M   'P 1'
#
loop_
_entity.id
_entity.type
_entity.pdbx_description
1 polymer ?
#
loop_
_entity_poly.entity_id
_entity_poly.type
_entity_poly.pdbx_seq_one_letter_code
_entity_poly.pdbx_strand_id
1 'polypeptide(L)'
;MLTRLWLWIGRLLGRLLLAVTALGLAGWAIAAVHFHLTHRGPVSSEEVIAPSEAADTQAIIADAIAVVEQHSENTRVLRDAHAKAHGCVRAEVSVRADLEQALRQGVFSEPGKTWQAWVRLSNGNAYPQFDRIRDARGMAIKLLDVPGEKLTRDPRHAGEQDFVMFNHPVFFVRDVAEYRSNFAAQAQGKKALAFFPSIDPRSWELRHLFIALQTLAPAPESPVATTYSSVAPYKLGPHNIKYRVIPTPESCPTYQLPEQNRDLPNFLRSALYQQLSLDRAPACFALQVQRQNAEHYMPIEDTSIEWDEAIAPFETVADIRLPPQDFDSPEQNLACDNLSFNPWHALPEHRPIGGINRLRKAVYEAISTYRLERNGAL
;
A
#
# COMPACT_ATOMS: atom_id res chain seq x y z
N MET A 1 56.48 9.10 41.69
CA MET A 1 55.29 8.25 41.92
C MET A 1 53.98 9.02 41.76
N LEU A 2 53.85 10.23 42.32
CA LEU A 2 52.63 11.07 42.20
C LEU A 2 52.18 11.36 40.76
N THR A 3 53.08 11.68 39.83
CA THR A 3 52.72 11.99 38.43
C THR A 3 52.12 10.79 37.69
N ARG A 4 52.63 9.58 37.94
CA ARG A 4 52.08 8.34 37.36
C ARG A 4 50.71 8.01 37.94
N LEU A 5 50.52 8.21 39.25
CA LEU A 5 49.22 8.06 39.90
C LEU A 5 48.20 9.06 39.34
N TRP A 6 48.59 10.32 39.12
CA TRP A 6 47.68 11.34 38.58
C TRP A 6 47.27 11.05 37.13
N LEU A 7 48.20 10.62 36.27
CA LEU A 7 47.88 10.20 34.90
C LEU A 7 46.98 8.95 34.87
N TRP A 8 47.15 8.04 35.82
CA TRP A 8 46.30 6.85 35.94
C TRP A 8 44.88 7.20 36.36
N ILE A 9 44.72 8.04 37.39
CA ILE A 9 43.40 8.53 37.84
C ILE A 9 42.72 9.33 36.72
N GLY A 10 43.46 10.21 36.02
CA GLY A 10 42.92 10.98 34.89
C GLY A 10 42.42 10.09 33.75
N ARG A 11 43.15 9.02 33.41
CA ARG A 11 42.70 8.02 32.42
C ARG A 11 41.47 7.25 32.90
N LEU A 12 41.41 6.89 34.18
CA LEU A 12 40.27 6.19 34.77
C LEU A 12 39.02 7.08 34.75
N LEU A 13 39.14 8.34 35.18
CA LEU A 13 38.07 9.33 35.13
C LEU A 13 37.63 9.64 33.70
N GLY A 14 38.57 9.76 32.75
CA GLY A 14 38.26 9.95 31.33
C GLY A 14 37.52 8.76 30.72
N ARG A 15 37.92 7.53 31.04
CA ARG A 15 37.21 6.31 30.63
C ARG A 15 35.83 6.21 31.27
N LEU A 16 35.70 6.57 32.55
CA LEU A 16 34.43 6.58 33.25
C LEU A 16 33.49 7.63 32.64
N LEU A 17 33.98 8.84 32.35
CA LEU A 17 33.20 9.88 31.69
C LEU A 17 32.73 9.43 30.30
N LEU A 18 33.61 8.86 29.48
CA LEU A 18 33.23 8.32 28.17
C LEU A 18 32.17 7.21 28.30
N ALA A 19 32.31 6.30 29.27
CA ALA A 19 31.34 5.24 29.52
C ALA A 19 29.98 5.79 29.96
N VAL A 20 29.96 6.75 30.89
CA VAL A 20 28.73 7.39 31.38
C VAL A 20 28.05 8.19 30.26
N THR A 21 28.81 8.94 29.46
CA THR A 21 28.27 9.68 28.31
C THR A 21 27.70 8.72 27.26
N ALA A 22 28.39 7.62 26.95
CA ALA A 22 27.90 6.62 26.01
C ALA A 22 26.61 5.95 26.52
N LEU A 23 26.54 5.60 27.80
CA LEU A 23 25.32 5.06 28.43
C LEU A 23 24.18 6.08 28.44
N GLY A 24 24.46 7.34 28.72
CA GLY A 24 23.48 8.42 28.69
C GLY A 24 22.91 8.65 27.29
N LEU A 25 23.77 8.66 26.26
CA LEU A 25 23.36 8.77 24.86
C LEU A 25 22.55 7.55 24.41
N ALA A 26 22.95 6.34 24.81
CA ALA A 26 22.21 5.13 24.52
C ALA A 26 20.82 5.13 25.19
N GLY A 27 20.76 5.49 26.47
CA GLY A 27 19.50 5.61 27.21
C GLY A 27 18.56 6.67 26.62
N TRP A 28 19.10 7.83 26.26
CA TRP A 28 18.36 8.88 25.57
C TRP A 28 17.86 8.41 24.20
N ALA A 29 18.69 7.74 23.40
CA ALA A 29 18.29 7.20 22.11
C ALA A 29 17.17 6.15 22.25
N ILE A 30 17.27 5.24 23.22
CA ILE A 30 16.23 4.25 23.51
C ILE A 30 14.92 4.93 23.91
N ALA A 31 14.98 5.94 24.79
CA ALA A 31 13.80 6.68 25.24
C ALA A 31 13.16 7.47 24.09
N ALA A 32 13.96 8.10 23.24
CA ALA A 32 13.48 8.80 22.05
C ALA A 32 12.80 7.84 21.06
N VAL A 33 13.44 6.70 20.77
CA VAL A 33 12.85 5.65 19.92
C VAL A 33 11.53 5.15 20.53
N HIS A 34 11.50 4.87 21.83
CA HIS A 34 10.27 4.45 22.51
C HIS A 34 9.16 5.49 22.37
N PHE A 35 9.46 6.76 22.64
CA PHE A 35 8.51 7.86 22.51
C PHE A 35 7.94 8.00 21.09
N HIS A 36 8.78 7.88 20.05
CA HIS A 36 8.34 7.95 18.65
C HIS A 36 7.55 6.72 18.18
N LEU A 37 7.62 5.60 18.90
CA LEU A 37 6.91 4.36 18.55
C LEU A 37 5.62 4.19 19.36
N THR A 38 5.58 4.62 20.62
CA THR A 38 4.42 4.43 21.48
C THR A 38 3.34 5.48 21.25
N HIS A 39 2.17 5.00 20.84
CA HIS A 39 0.97 5.82 20.76
C HIS A 39 -0.13 5.16 21.60
N ARG A 40 -0.91 5.97 22.30
CA ARG A 40 -1.95 5.49 23.23
C ARG A 40 -3.12 6.46 23.24
N GLY A 41 -4.26 5.91 23.64
CA GLY A 41 -5.48 6.68 23.87
C GLY A 41 -6.52 6.50 22.77
N PRO A 42 -7.75 6.94 23.06
CA PRO A 42 -8.85 6.85 22.12
C PRO A 42 -8.62 7.79 20.93
N VAL A 43 -9.25 7.46 19.81
CA VAL A 43 -9.19 8.21 18.56
C VAL A 43 -10.60 8.50 18.05
N SER A 44 -10.72 9.45 17.14
CA SER A 44 -11.98 9.76 16.48
C SER A 44 -12.43 8.60 15.57
N SER A 45 -13.73 8.31 15.58
CA SER A 45 -14.40 7.48 14.55
C SER A 45 -14.82 8.32 13.33
N GLU A 46 -14.74 9.64 13.43
CA GLU A 46 -15.04 10.59 12.35
C GLU A 46 -13.76 11.12 11.71
N GLU A 47 -13.87 11.44 10.42
CA GLU A 47 -12.78 12.07 9.66
C GLU A 47 -12.50 13.49 10.13
N VAL A 48 -11.22 13.86 10.09
CA VAL A 48 -10.78 15.23 10.40
C VAL A 48 -10.06 15.76 9.17
N ILE A 49 -10.64 16.80 8.56
CA ILE A 49 -10.09 17.42 7.36
C ILE A 49 -9.18 18.57 7.78
N ALA A 50 -7.90 18.49 7.40
CA ALA A 50 -6.95 19.56 7.68
C ALA A 50 -7.27 20.80 6.82
N PRO A 51 -7.18 22.04 7.35
CA PRO A 51 -7.45 23.26 6.58
C PRO A 51 -6.58 23.41 5.32
N SER A 52 -5.37 22.87 5.32
CA SER A 52 -4.43 22.93 4.19
C SER A 52 -4.66 21.84 3.13
N GLU A 53 -5.46 20.81 3.43
CA GLU A 53 -5.53 19.57 2.64
C GLU A 53 -5.88 19.83 1.17
N ALA A 54 -6.81 20.75 0.90
CA ALA A 54 -7.20 21.07 -0.47
C ALA A 54 -6.06 21.73 -1.26
N ALA A 55 -5.33 22.67 -0.64
CA ALA A 55 -4.19 23.33 -1.27
C ALA A 55 -3.00 22.36 -1.45
N ASP A 56 -2.76 21.50 -0.46
CA ASP A 56 -1.73 20.47 -0.52
C ASP A 56 -2.03 19.46 -1.65
N THR A 57 -3.28 19.03 -1.77
CA THR A 57 -3.75 18.12 -2.83
C THR A 57 -3.51 18.69 -4.23
N GLN A 58 -3.85 19.97 -4.46
CA GLN A 58 -3.63 20.59 -5.77
C GLN A 58 -2.14 20.67 -6.13
N ALA A 59 -1.27 20.98 -5.17
CA ALA A 59 0.17 20.99 -5.39
C ALA A 59 0.70 19.58 -5.74
N ILE A 60 0.26 18.56 -5.01
CA ILE A 60 0.66 17.16 -5.26
C ILE A 60 0.22 16.68 -6.65
N ILE A 61 -0.98 17.05 -7.10
CA ILE A 61 -1.45 16.69 -8.46
C ILE A 61 -0.53 17.30 -9.53
N ALA A 62 -0.17 18.58 -9.38
CA ALA A 62 0.73 19.25 -10.32
C ALA A 62 2.11 18.56 -10.37
N ASP A 63 2.66 18.22 -9.21
CA ASP A 63 3.95 17.53 -9.13
C ASP A 63 3.86 16.11 -9.71
N ALA A 64 2.76 15.39 -9.50
CA ALA A 64 2.54 14.06 -10.06
C ALA A 64 2.44 14.09 -11.59
N ILE A 65 1.73 15.06 -12.17
CA ILE A 65 1.68 15.26 -13.63
C ILE A 65 3.08 15.58 -14.17
N ALA A 66 3.84 16.45 -13.51
CA ALA A 66 5.20 16.77 -13.91
C ALA A 66 6.12 15.55 -13.91
N VAL A 67 5.97 14.65 -12.93
CA VAL A 67 6.69 13.36 -12.91
C VAL A 67 6.28 12.50 -14.11
N VAL A 68 5.00 12.39 -14.45
CA VAL A 68 4.59 11.62 -15.64
C VAL A 68 5.15 12.24 -16.93
N GLU A 69 5.14 13.57 -17.04
CA GLU A 69 5.63 14.31 -18.21
C GLU A 69 7.11 14.13 -18.47
N GLN A 70 7.95 14.26 -17.43
CA GLN A 70 9.39 14.12 -17.51
C GLN A 70 9.83 12.76 -18.11
N HIS A 71 8.96 11.75 -18.05
CA HIS A 71 9.27 10.39 -18.47
C HIS A 71 8.48 9.93 -19.71
N SER A 72 7.78 10.84 -20.38
CA SER A 72 6.91 10.54 -21.52
C SER A 72 7.57 10.72 -22.90
N GLU A 73 8.85 11.08 -22.97
CA GLU A 73 9.50 11.38 -24.26
C GLU A 73 9.51 10.16 -25.20
N ASN A 74 8.73 10.26 -26.29
CA ASN A 74 8.63 9.32 -27.42
C ASN A 74 8.19 7.88 -27.09
N THR A 75 7.59 7.64 -25.94
CA THR A 75 7.05 6.33 -25.56
C THR A 75 5.65 6.45 -24.99
N ARG A 76 4.94 5.31 -24.91
CA ARG A 76 3.62 5.22 -24.29
C ARG A 76 3.70 5.71 -22.84
N VAL A 77 2.73 6.54 -22.43
CA VAL A 77 2.69 7.08 -21.07
C VAL A 77 2.35 5.97 -20.08
N LEU A 78 3.24 5.71 -19.13
CA LEU A 78 3.06 4.74 -18.07
C LEU A 78 2.39 5.37 -16.83
N ARG A 79 2.13 4.55 -15.82
CA ARG A 79 1.58 5.01 -14.53
C ARG A 79 2.67 5.71 -13.71
N ASP A 80 2.28 6.72 -12.95
CA ASP A 80 3.13 7.48 -12.03
C ASP A 80 3.71 6.63 -10.89
N ALA A 81 2.99 5.57 -10.52
CA ALA A 81 3.47 4.49 -9.68
C ALA A 81 2.95 3.16 -10.23
N HIS A 82 3.57 2.06 -9.81
CA HIS A 82 3.22 0.73 -10.25
C HIS A 82 3.23 0.53 -11.78
N ALA A 83 4.20 1.12 -12.48
CA ALA A 83 4.25 1.12 -13.94
C ALA A 83 4.36 -0.29 -14.54
N LYS A 84 5.13 -1.17 -13.88
CA LYS A 84 5.35 -2.54 -14.37
C LYS A 84 4.31 -3.51 -13.82
N ALA A 85 3.48 -4.04 -14.71
CA ALA A 85 2.52 -5.11 -14.41
C ALA A 85 3.13 -6.50 -14.60
N HIS A 86 2.77 -7.42 -13.71
CA HIS A 86 3.04 -8.86 -13.85
C HIS A 86 1.92 -9.57 -14.61
N GLY A 87 0.70 -9.04 -14.53
CA GLY A 87 -0.44 -9.53 -15.29
C GLY A 87 -1.74 -8.87 -14.82
N CYS A 88 -2.72 -8.82 -15.72
CA CYS A 88 -4.12 -8.62 -15.36
C CYS A 88 -4.85 -9.93 -15.62
N VAL A 89 -5.31 -10.57 -14.55
CA VAL A 89 -5.90 -11.91 -14.58
C VAL A 89 -7.35 -11.85 -14.13
N ARG A 90 -8.19 -12.71 -14.68
CA ARG A 90 -9.55 -12.91 -14.21
C ARG A 90 -9.53 -13.53 -12.82
N ALA A 91 -10.49 -13.18 -11.99
CA ALA A 91 -10.67 -13.75 -10.67
C ALA A 91 -12.16 -13.84 -10.33
N GLU A 92 -12.47 -14.70 -9.37
CA GLU A 92 -13.77 -14.86 -8.75
C GLU A 92 -13.65 -14.43 -7.29
N VAL A 93 -14.52 -13.53 -6.83
CA VAL A 93 -14.57 -13.08 -5.43
C VAL A 93 -15.89 -13.53 -4.83
N SER A 94 -15.84 -14.54 -3.97
CA SER A 94 -17.02 -15.17 -3.38
C SER A 94 -17.21 -14.71 -1.94
N VAL A 95 -18.32 -14.03 -1.66
CA VAL A 95 -18.68 -13.60 -0.30
C VAL A 95 -18.92 -14.84 0.57
N ARG A 96 -18.33 -14.85 1.76
CA ARG A 96 -18.47 -15.96 2.71
C ARG A 96 -19.94 -16.24 3.04
N ALA A 97 -20.36 -17.50 2.93
CA ALA A 97 -21.75 -17.91 3.21
C ALA A 97 -22.12 -17.74 4.69
N ASP A 98 -21.11 -17.84 5.57
CA ASP A 98 -21.18 -17.71 7.02
C ASP A 98 -20.85 -16.30 7.53
N LEU A 99 -20.80 -15.30 6.64
CA LEU A 99 -20.42 -13.93 7.00
C LEU A 99 -21.32 -13.33 8.10
N GLU A 100 -20.72 -12.72 9.12
CA GLU A 100 -21.43 -12.03 10.21
C GLU A 100 -22.36 -10.94 9.66
N GLN A 101 -23.59 -10.84 10.19
CA GLN A 101 -24.60 -9.87 9.74
C GLN A 101 -24.08 -8.42 9.74
N ALA A 102 -23.23 -8.04 10.71
CA ALA A 102 -22.67 -6.69 10.78
C ALA A 102 -21.77 -6.34 9.58
N LEU A 103 -21.08 -7.34 9.00
CA LEU A 103 -20.15 -7.18 7.88
C LEU A 103 -20.82 -7.30 6.50
N ARG A 104 -22.12 -7.64 6.45
CA ARG A 104 -22.90 -7.78 5.20
C ARG A 104 -23.29 -6.42 4.63
N GLN A 105 -22.32 -5.67 4.12
CA GLN A 105 -22.51 -4.30 3.60
C GLN A 105 -22.00 -4.16 2.16
N GLY A 106 -22.68 -3.36 1.35
CA GLY A 106 -22.31 -3.10 -0.06
C GLY A 106 -22.11 -4.40 -0.85
N VAL A 107 -20.91 -4.61 -1.41
CA VAL A 107 -20.57 -5.82 -2.19
C VAL A 107 -20.54 -7.12 -1.38
N PHE A 108 -20.57 -7.04 -0.04
CA PHE A 108 -20.65 -8.20 0.87
C PHE A 108 -22.07 -8.45 1.41
N SER A 109 -23.07 -7.72 0.93
CA SER A 109 -24.45 -7.79 1.45
C SER A 109 -25.16 -9.14 1.26
N GLU A 110 -24.77 -9.89 0.24
CA GLU A 110 -25.36 -11.19 -0.13
C GLU A 110 -24.34 -12.33 0.11
N PRO A 111 -24.40 -13.05 1.25
CA PRO A 111 -23.57 -14.23 1.50
C PRO A 111 -23.67 -15.26 0.38
N GLY A 112 -22.54 -15.84 -0.03
CA GLY A 112 -22.46 -16.82 -1.13
C GLY A 112 -22.47 -16.21 -2.54
N LYS A 113 -22.63 -14.89 -2.68
CA LYS A 113 -22.54 -14.22 -3.98
C LYS A 113 -21.11 -14.26 -4.51
N THR A 114 -20.95 -14.59 -5.78
CA THR A 114 -19.66 -14.56 -6.48
C THR A 114 -19.63 -13.43 -7.51
N TRP A 115 -18.66 -12.54 -7.35
CA TRP A 115 -18.36 -11.47 -8.30
C TRP A 115 -17.29 -11.92 -9.29
N GLN A 116 -17.46 -11.60 -10.56
CA GLN A 116 -16.38 -11.67 -11.54
C GLN A 116 -15.48 -10.44 -11.36
N ALA A 117 -14.17 -10.63 -11.51
CA ALA A 117 -13.21 -9.58 -11.24
C ALA A 117 -11.97 -9.62 -12.15
N TRP A 118 -11.33 -8.47 -12.30
CA TRP A 118 -9.97 -8.35 -12.79
C TRP A 118 -9.00 -8.09 -11.64
N VAL A 119 -7.89 -8.80 -11.60
CA VAL A 119 -6.80 -8.60 -10.65
C VAL A 119 -5.54 -8.18 -11.38
N ARG A 120 -5.02 -6.99 -11.08
CA ARG A 120 -3.75 -6.49 -11.58
C ARG A 120 -2.66 -6.62 -10.52
N LEU A 121 -1.60 -7.35 -10.86
CA LEU A 121 -0.41 -7.53 -10.02
C LEU A 121 0.75 -6.70 -10.59
N SER A 122 1.54 -6.06 -9.74
CA SER A 122 2.56 -5.10 -10.20
C SER A 122 3.73 -4.92 -9.22
N ASN A 123 4.83 -4.37 -9.72
CA ASN A 123 5.82 -3.69 -8.89
C ASN A 123 5.31 -2.29 -8.48
N GLY A 124 5.98 -1.61 -7.55
CA GLY A 124 5.55 -0.33 -6.97
C GLY A 124 6.16 0.89 -7.66
N ASN A 125 7.34 0.73 -8.23
CA ASN A 125 8.08 1.85 -8.81
C ASN A 125 7.39 2.45 -10.06
N ALA A 126 7.59 3.76 -10.25
CA ALA A 126 7.22 4.52 -11.44
C ALA A 126 7.95 4.03 -12.70
N TYR A 127 9.13 3.43 -12.54
CA TYR A 127 9.94 2.91 -13.63
C TYR A 127 9.86 1.39 -13.70
N PRO A 128 9.69 0.80 -14.90
CA PRO A 128 9.89 -0.61 -15.09
C PRO A 128 11.32 -1.02 -14.75
N GLN A 129 11.47 -1.82 -13.70
CA GLN A 129 12.74 -2.30 -13.19
C GLN A 129 12.76 -3.84 -13.17
N PHE A 130 13.92 -4.41 -12.93
CA PHE A 130 14.05 -5.85 -12.69
C PHE A 130 13.28 -6.24 -11.44
N ASP A 131 12.55 -7.36 -11.52
CA ASP A 131 11.66 -7.79 -10.43
C ASP A 131 12.39 -8.10 -9.12
N ARG A 132 13.70 -8.40 -9.18
CA ARG A 132 14.53 -8.67 -8.00
C ARG A 132 14.89 -7.41 -7.20
N ILE A 133 14.71 -6.23 -7.77
CA ILE A 133 15.01 -4.97 -7.08
C ILE A 133 13.99 -4.79 -5.95
N ARG A 134 14.49 -4.37 -4.78
CA ARG A 134 13.69 -4.11 -3.59
C ARG A 134 12.70 -2.99 -3.86
N ASP A 135 11.42 -3.28 -3.75
CA ASP A 135 10.34 -2.38 -4.13
C ASP A 135 9.01 -2.92 -3.58
N ALA A 136 7.98 -2.07 -3.53
CA ALA A 136 6.64 -2.48 -3.16
C ALA A 136 6.04 -3.37 -4.26
N ARG A 137 5.01 -4.15 -3.91
CA ARG A 137 4.24 -4.99 -4.83
C ARG A 137 2.77 -4.61 -4.69
N GLY A 138 2.12 -4.29 -5.80
CA GLY A 138 0.72 -3.88 -5.83
C GLY A 138 -0.22 -5.01 -6.25
N MET A 139 -1.40 -5.03 -5.64
CA MET A 139 -2.57 -5.79 -6.08
C MET A 139 -3.75 -4.84 -6.18
N ALA A 140 -4.36 -4.75 -7.35
CA ALA A 140 -5.63 -4.06 -7.55
C ALA A 140 -6.68 -5.06 -8.03
N ILE A 141 -7.84 -5.09 -7.37
CA ILE A 141 -8.98 -5.94 -7.71
C ILE A 141 -10.10 -5.02 -8.19
N LYS A 142 -10.70 -5.33 -9.32
CA LYS A 142 -11.88 -4.65 -9.87
C LYS A 142 -13.00 -5.65 -10.00
N LEU A 143 -14.03 -5.53 -9.16
CA LEU A 143 -15.27 -6.30 -9.30
C LEU A 143 -16.08 -5.71 -10.45
N LEU A 144 -16.73 -6.60 -11.21
CA LEU A 144 -17.52 -6.26 -12.38
C LEU A 144 -19.02 -6.37 -12.08
N ASP A 145 -19.81 -5.66 -12.88
CA ASP A 145 -21.28 -5.69 -12.85
C ASP A 145 -21.88 -5.43 -11.45
N VAL A 146 -21.21 -4.59 -10.65
CA VAL A 146 -21.67 -4.21 -9.31
C VAL A 146 -22.78 -3.16 -9.45
N PRO A 147 -24.03 -3.48 -9.09
CA PRO A 147 -25.15 -2.52 -9.18
C PRO A 147 -25.01 -1.40 -8.14
N GLY A 148 -25.80 -0.34 -8.30
CA GLY A 148 -25.87 0.80 -7.36
C GLY A 148 -25.00 2.00 -7.75
N GLU A 149 -25.41 3.18 -7.32
CA GLU A 149 -24.72 4.45 -7.60
C GLU A 149 -23.31 4.44 -6.98
N LYS A 150 -22.30 4.80 -7.78
CA LYS A 150 -20.90 4.88 -7.33
C LYS A 150 -20.58 6.27 -6.81
N LEU A 151 -19.52 6.36 -6.00
CA LEU A 151 -19.01 7.63 -5.47
C LEU A 151 -18.41 8.54 -6.56
N THR A 152 -17.98 7.96 -7.67
CA THR A 152 -17.53 8.68 -8.87
C THR A 152 -18.65 8.75 -9.90
N ARG A 153 -18.74 9.87 -10.63
CA ARG A 153 -19.77 10.10 -11.66
C ARG A 153 -19.33 9.69 -13.08
N ASP A 154 -18.19 9.01 -13.21
CA ASP A 154 -17.71 8.54 -14.50
C ASP A 154 -18.54 7.33 -14.96
N PRO A 155 -19.30 7.45 -16.08
CA PRO A 155 -20.16 6.37 -16.55
C PRO A 155 -19.37 5.11 -16.94
N ARG A 156 -18.08 5.23 -17.28
CA ARG A 156 -17.22 4.08 -17.63
C ARG A 156 -17.01 3.13 -16.45
N HIS A 157 -17.10 3.66 -15.23
CA HIS A 157 -16.85 2.93 -13.99
C HIS A 157 -18.13 2.72 -13.17
N ALA A 158 -19.31 2.95 -13.75
CA ALA A 158 -20.60 2.88 -13.05
C ALA A 158 -20.97 1.48 -12.55
N GLY A 159 -20.39 0.42 -13.12
CA GLY A 159 -20.60 -0.97 -12.72
C GLY A 159 -19.46 -1.58 -11.92
N GLU A 160 -18.51 -0.78 -11.41
CA GLU A 160 -17.25 -1.29 -10.86
C GLU A 160 -17.12 -1.07 -9.34
N GLN A 161 -16.38 -1.96 -8.67
CA GLN A 161 -15.90 -1.79 -7.30
C GLN A 161 -14.41 -2.13 -7.24
N ASP A 162 -13.56 -1.17 -6.92
CA ASP A 162 -12.11 -1.35 -6.88
C ASP A 162 -11.58 -1.48 -5.45
N PHE A 163 -10.67 -2.43 -5.25
CA PHE A 163 -9.83 -2.57 -4.05
C PHE A 163 -8.37 -2.44 -4.47
N VAL A 164 -7.66 -1.41 -3.98
CA VAL A 164 -6.30 -1.08 -4.44
C VAL A 164 -5.33 -1.11 -3.26
N MET A 165 -4.42 -2.08 -3.29
CA MET A 165 -3.57 -2.48 -2.18
C MET A 165 -2.11 -2.59 -2.60
N PHE A 166 -1.22 -2.63 -1.61
CA PHE A 166 0.16 -3.03 -1.80
C PHE A 166 0.67 -3.89 -0.63
N ASN A 167 1.84 -4.49 -0.77
CA ASN A 167 2.35 -5.54 0.11
C ASN A 167 2.97 -5.04 1.44
N HIS A 168 2.37 -4.05 2.07
CA HIS A 168 2.76 -3.56 3.39
C HIS A 168 1.51 -3.07 4.15
N PRO A 169 1.40 -3.25 5.48
CA PRO A 169 0.20 -2.88 6.24
C PRO A 169 0.05 -1.37 6.49
N VAL A 170 1.14 -0.61 6.38
CA VAL A 170 1.21 0.83 6.66
C VAL A 170 1.95 1.60 5.57
N PHE A 171 1.71 2.91 5.48
CA PHE A 171 2.41 3.80 4.56
C PHE A 171 3.48 4.62 5.30
N PHE A 172 4.53 5.02 4.58
CA PHE A 172 5.61 5.82 5.15
C PHE A 172 5.26 7.30 5.30
N VAL A 173 4.02 7.69 5.01
CA VAL A 173 3.52 9.05 5.18
C VAL A 173 2.31 9.00 6.09
N ARG A 174 2.25 9.87 7.09
CA ARG A 174 1.09 9.96 7.98
C ARG A 174 -0.12 10.52 7.25
N ASP A 175 0.01 11.73 6.71
CA ASP A 175 -1.09 12.58 6.22
C ASP A 175 -0.71 13.32 4.92
N VAL A 176 -1.65 14.12 4.39
CA VAL A 176 -1.47 14.85 3.12
C VAL A 176 -0.40 15.94 3.21
N ALA A 177 -0.26 16.61 4.35
CA ALA A 177 0.71 17.68 4.53
C ALA A 177 2.15 17.11 4.50
N GLU A 178 2.36 15.98 5.18
CA GLU A 178 3.63 15.27 5.12
C GLU A 178 3.89 14.67 3.73
N TYR A 179 2.85 14.21 3.03
CA TYR A 179 3.00 13.73 1.65
C TYR A 179 3.56 14.84 0.76
N ARG A 180 3.00 16.05 0.88
CA ARG A 180 3.48 17.23 0.16
C ARG A 180 4.94 17.53 0.47
N SER A 181 5.33 17.56 1.76
CA SER A 181 6.72 17.86 2.13
C SER A 181 7.68 16.81 1.58
N ASN A 182 7.30 15.53 1.62
CA ASN A 182 8.12 14.43 1.13
C ASN A 182 8.26 14.49 -0.40
N PHE A 183 7.16 14.75 -1.11
CA PHE A 183 7.18 14.87 -2.57
C PHE A 183 8.01 16.07 -3.03
N ALA A 184 7.83 17.24 -2.40
CA ALA A 184 8.61 18.43 -2.69
C ALA A 184 10.12 18.21 -2.40
N ALA A 185 10.46 17.54 -1.30
CA ALA A 185 11.86 17.19 -0.98
C ALA A 185 12.46 16.24 -2.02
N GLN A 186 11.70 15.27 -2.53
CA GLN A 186 12.12 14.38 -3.59
C GLN A 186 12.32 15.10 -4.92
N ALA A 187 11.38 15.97 -5.32
CA ALA A 187 11.46 16.78 -6.54
C ALA A 187 12.70 17.70 -6.54
N GLN A 188 13.09 18.19 -5.36
CA GLN A 188 14.31 19.01 -5.17
C GLN A 188 15.60 18.18 -5.01
N GLY A 189 15.54 16.85 -5.07
CA GLY A 189 16.70 15.96 -4.87
C GLY A 189 17.19 15.87 -3.42
N LYS A 190 16.46 16.43 -2.45
CA LYS A 190 16.84 16.52 -1.03
C LYS A 190 16.16 15.41 -0.20
N LYS A 191 16.28 14.16 -0.63
CA LYS A 191 15.58 13.00 -0.01
C LYS A 191 15.82 12.86 1.50
N ALA A 192 17.00 13.25 2.00
CA ALA A 192 17.30 13.21 3.42
C ALA A 192 16.40 14.15 4.25
N LEU A 193 15.98 15.29 3.69
CA LEU A 193 15.11 16.25 4.38
C LEU A 193 13.69 15.74 4.59
N ALA A 194 13.26 14.70 3.87
CA ALA A 194 11.96 14.06 4.10
C ALA A 194 11.91 13.36 5.47
N PHE A 195 13.06 12.89 5.98
CA PHE A 195 13.14 12.16 7.25
C PHE A 195 13.90 12.94 8.33
N PHE A 196 14.77 13.85 7.92
CA PHE A 196 15.60 14.68 8.78
C PHE A 196 15.43 16.17 8.40
N PRO A 197 14.25 16.76 8.66
CA PRO A 197 13.95 18.13 8.24
C PRO A 197 14.78 19.18 8.98
N SER A 198 15.34 18.84 10.14
CA SER A 198 16.20 19.73 10.92
C SER A 198 17.29 18.97 11.68
N ILE A 199 18.23 19.72 12.27
CA ILE A 199 19.25 19.18 13.19
C ILE A 199 18.68 18.78 14.56
N ASP A 200 17.46 19.22 14.91
CA ASP A 200 16.78 18.81 16.13
C ASP A 200 16.25 17.38 15.98
N PRO A 201 16.75 16.40 16.76
CA PRO A 201 16.32 15.01 16.67
C PRO A 201 14.82 14.80 16.92
N ARG A 202 14.15 15.75 17.58
CA ARG A 202 12.70 15.68 17.84
C ARG A 202 11.87 15.88 16.58
N SER A 203 12.44 16.49 15.55
CA SER A 203 11.77 16.68 14.25
C SER A 203 12.05 15.53 13.29
N TRP A 204 12.78 14.48 13.71
CA TRP A 204 13.14 13.39 12.82
C TRP A 204 11.99 12.40 12.70
N GLU A 205 11.65 12.05 11.46
CA GLU A 205 10.57 11.12 11.13
C GLU A 205 11.14 9.69 10.99
N LEU A 206 11.82 9.22 12.05
CA LEU A 206 12.53 7.93 12.05
C LEU A 206 11.60 6.75 11.75
N ARG A 207 10.37 6.77 12.30
CA ARG A 207 9.36 5.75 12.03
C ARG A 207 9.03 5.67 10.55
N HIS A 208 8.85 6.81 9.90
CA HIS A 208 8.50 6.89 8.48
C HIS A 208 9.67 6.43 7.61
N LEU A 209 10.90 6.74 8.01
CA LEU A 209 12.10 6.18 7.38
C LEU A 209 12.12 4.64 7.48
N PHE A 210 11.85 4.07 8.66
CA PHE A 210 11.79 2.63 8.85
C PHE A 210 10.70 1.99 7.97
N ILE A 211 9.50 2.58 7.94
CA ILE A 211 8.39 2.09 7.10
C ILE A 211 8.76 2.19 5.61
N ALA A 212 9.40 3.27 5.17
CA ALA A 212 9.85 3.41 3.78
C ALA A 212 10.86 2.32 3.40
N LEU A 213 11.81 2.00 4.29
CA LEU A 213 12.79 0.93 4.08
C LEU A 213 12.15 -0.47 4.09
N GLN A 214 11.11 -0.68 4.92
CA GLN A 214 10.35 -1.93 4.96
C GLN A 214 9.47 -2.11 3.72
N THR A 215 8.88 -1.02 3.21
CA THR A 215 8.11 -0.99 1.96
C THR A 215 8.97 -1.38 0.75
N LEU A 216 10.27 -1.06 0.78
CA LEU A 216 11.29 -1.60 -0.14
C LEU A 216 11.67 -3.04 0.27
N ALA A 217 10.70 -3.94 0.18
CA ALA A 217 10.87 -5.35 0.53
C ALA A 217 11.60 -6.13 -0.59
N PRO A 218 12.31 -7.22 -0.25
CA PRO A 218 12.72 -8.21 -1.24
C PRO A 218 11.52 -8.75 -2.01
N ALA A 219 11.72 -9.08 -3.28
CA ALA A 219 10.67 -9.65 -4.10
C ALA A 219 10.20 -11.02 -3.57
N PRO A 220 8.89 -11.32 -3.57
CA PRO A 220 8.40 -12.65 -3.25
C PRO A 220 8.79 -13.67 -4.34
N GLU A 221 8.54 -14.95 -4.10
CA GLU A 221 8.74 -16.00 -5.13
C GLU A 221 7.75 -15.86 -6.29
N SER A 222 6.53 -15.42 -5.99
CA SER A 222 5.47 -15.15 -6.95
C SER A 222 4.59 -14.00 -6.45
N PRO A 223 3.96 -13.22 -7.33
CA PRO A 223 2.96 -12.23 -6.92
C PRO A 223 1.81 -12.82 -6.11
N VAL A 224 1.51 -14.12 -6.24
CA VAL A 224 0.43 -14.77 -5.48
C VAL A 224 0.86 -15.32 -4.12
N ALA A 225 2.10 -15.10 -3.71
CA ALA A 225 2.68 -15.62 -2.47
C ALA A 225 2.91 -14.53 -1.40
N THR A 226 2.27 -13.38 -1.52
CA THR A 226 2.41 -12.27 -0.57
C THR A 226 1.06 -11.70 -0.15
N THR A 227 1.01 -11.12 1.04
CA THR A 227 -0.14 -10.37 1.54
C THR A 227 -0.16 -8.96 0.95
N TYR A 228 -1.36 -8.43 0.71
CA TYR A 228 -1.60 -7.07 0.23
C TYR A 228 -2.58 -6.36 1.18
N SER A 229 -2.33 -5.10 1.51
CA SER A 229 -3.15 -4.33 2.46
C SER A 229 -3.63 -3.02 1.87
N SER A 230 -4.80 -2.57 2.33
CA SER A 230 -5.43 -1.30 1.95
C SER A 230 -4.66 -0.08 2.45
N VAL A 231 -3.96 -0.26 3.58
CA VAL A 231 -3.16 0.71 4.32
C VAL A 231 -3.96 1.86 4.91
N ALA A 232 -4.65 2.62 4.07
CA ALA A 232 -5.62 3.61 4.47
C ALA A 232 -6.96 2.93 4.85
N PRO A 233 -7.77 3.57 5.71
CA PRO A 233 -9.05 3.03 6.16
C PRO A 233 -10.22 3.35 5.21
N TYR A 234 -11.26 2.54 5.27
CA TYR A 234 -12.46 2.60 4.43
C TYR A 234 -13.70 2.45 5.29
N LYS A 235 -14.87 2.90 4.80
CA LYS A 235 -16.15 2.48 5.36
C LYS A 235 -16.43 1.03 4.98
N LEU A 236 -17.18 0.36 5.85
CA LEU A 236 -17.95 -0.85 5.56
C LEU A 236 -19.33 -0.66 6.19
N GLY A 237 -20.23 -0.02 5.45
CA GLY A 237 -21.50 0.47 5.97
C GLY A 237 -21.26 1.42 7.16
N PRO A 238 -21.74 1.10 8.38
CA PRO A 238 -21.52 1.95 9.56
C PRO A 238 -20.10 1.85 10.15
N HIS A 239 -19.31 0.85 9.74
CA HIS A 239 -18.00 0.58 10.34
C HIS A 239 -16.87 1.31 9.63
N ASN A 240 -15.80 1.63 10.37
CA ASN A 240 -14.49 1.97 9.79
C ASN A 240 -13.64 0.70 9.77
N ILE A 241 -13.01 0.39 8.65
CA ILE A 241 -12.20 -0.81 8.48
C ILE A 241 -10.87 -0.52 7.78
N LYS A 242 -9.87 -1.38 7.99
CA LYS A 242 -8.83 -1.65 7.00
C LYS A 242 -9.09 -3.02 6.39
N TYR A 243 -8.57 -3.29 5.20
CA TYR A 243 -8.69 -4.62 4.59
C TYR A 243 -7.33 -5.14 4.10
N ARG A 244 -7.21 -6.47 4.03
CA ARG A 244 -6.04 -7.16 3.48
C ARG A 244 -6.48 -8.37 2.65
N VAL A 245 -5.63 -8.77 1.72
CA VAL A 245 -5.74 -10.01 0.96
C VAL A 245 -4.54 -10.87 1.31
N ILE A 246 -4.78 -12.04 1.90
CA ILE A 246 -3.74 -13.01 2.30
C ILE A 246 -3.78 -14.24 1.38
N PRO A 247 -2.64 -14.83 1.00
CA PRO A 247 -2.62 -16.09 0.28
C PRO A 247 -3.17 -17.22 1.17
N THR A 248 -4.00 -18.09 0.60
CA THR A 248 -4.57 -19.28 1.27
C THR A 248 -4.35 -20.51 0.39
N PRO A 249 -3.09 -20.96 0.20
CA PRO A 249 -2.78 -22.08 -0.68
C PRO A 249 -3.54 -23.37 -0.30
N GLU A 250 -3.88 -23.55 0.97
CA GLU A 250 -4.71 -24.64 1.49
C GLU A 250 -6.16 -24.65 0.97
N SER A 251 -6.67 -23.49 0.51
CA SER A 251 -8.00 -23.37 -0.12
C SER A 251 -8.00 -23.76 -1.60
N CYS A 252 -6.83 -24.09 -2.16
CA CYS A 252 -6.62 -24.53 -3.53
C CYS A 252 -6.00 -25.95 -3.54
N PRO A 253 -6.04 -26.67 -4.68
CA PRO A 253 -5.24 -27.89 -4.84
C PRO A 253 -3.76 -27.61 -4.55
N THR A 254 -3.10 -28.53 -3.85
CA THR A 254 -1.67 -28.40 -3.52
C THR A 254 -0.84 -28.18 -4.77
N TYR A 255 -0.05 -27.12 -4.77
CA TYR A 255 0.82 -26.75 -5.87
C TYR A 255 2.13 -26.17 -5.33
N GLN A 256 3.23 -26.53 -5.98
CA GLN A 256 4.55 -25.99 -5.69
C GLN A 256 5.09 -25.36 -6.97
N LEU A 257 5.38 -24.06 -6.91
CA LEU A 257 5.97 -23.34 -8.02
C LEU A 257 7.41 -23.84 -8.26
N PRO A 258 7.77 -24.22 -9.50
CA PRO A 258 9.16 -24.52 -9.83
C PRO A 258 10.08 -23.31 -9.59
N GLU A 259 11.33 -23.55 -9.22
CA GLU A 259 12.30 -22.48 -8.97
C GLU A 259 12.42 -21.56 -10.20
N GLN A 260 12.26 -20.25 -9.97
CA GLN A 260 12.32 -19.25 -11.02
C GLN A 260 13.71 -18.64 -11.11
N ASN A 261 14.16 -18.34 -12.33
CA ASN A 261 15.40 -17.58 -12.52
C ASN A 261 15.18 -16.09 -12.16
N ARG A 262 15.59 -15.72 -10.95
CA ARG A 262 15.41 -14.37 -10.38
C ARG A 262 16.30 -13.30 -11.00
N ASP A 263 17.28 -13.68 -11.82
CA ASP A 263 18.12 -12.74 -12.56
C ASP A 263 17.42 -12.21 -13.82
N LEU A 264 16.36 -12.88 -14.27
CA LEU A 264 15.55 -12.39 -15.38
C LEU A 264 14.76 -11.15 -14.98
N PRO A 265 14.58 -10.18 -15.90
CA PRO A 265 13.92 -8.93 -15.59
C PRO A 265 12.47 -9.12 -15.13
N ASN A 266 11.78 -10.15 -15.62
CA ASN A 266 10.34 -10.37 -15.46
C ASN A 266 10.00 -11.67 -14.70
N PHE A 267 10.86 -12.14 -13.78
CA PHE A 267 10.66 -13.43 -13.13
C PHE A 267 9.33 -13.55 -12.38
N LEU A 268 8.77 -12.44 -11.85
CA LEU A 268 7.47 -12.48 -11.15
C LEU A 268 6.31 -12.70 -12.13
N ARG A 269 6.40 -12.15 -13.33
CA ARG A 269 5.48 -12.46 -14.43
C ARG A 269 5.63 -13.92 -14.86
N SER A 270 6.87 -14.39 -15.01
CA SER A 270 7.15 -15.80 -15.36
C SER A 270 6.58 -16.76 -14.32
N ALA A 271 6.73 -16.46 -13.03
CA ALA A 271 6.15 -17.23 -11.92
C ALA A 271 4.61 -17.34 -12.03
N LEU A 272 3.95 -16.20 -12.27
CA LEU A 272 2.50 -16.14 -12.43
C LEU A 272 2.02 -16.91 -13.67
N TYR A 273 2.74 -16.77 -14.78
CA TYR A 273 2.45 -17.44 -16.04
C TYR A 273 2.66 -18.96 -15.95
N GLN A 274 3.75 -19.39 -15.30
CA GLN A 274 4.02 -20.80 -15.03
C GLN A 274 2.86 -21.44 -14.28
N GLN A 275 2.41 -20.81 -13.18
CA GLN A 275 1.31 -21.32 -12.37
C GLN A 275 -0.03 -21.34 -13.10
N LEU A 276 -0.49 -20.18 -13.62
CA LEU A 276 -1.87 -20.06 -14.13
C LEU A 276 -2.04 -20.60 -15.57
N SER A 277 -1.05 -20.41 -16.43
CA SER A 277 -1.14 -20.72 -17.86
C SER A 277 -0.57 -22.11 -18.18
N LEU A 278 0.65 -22.41 -17.73
CA LEU A 278 1.35 -23.65 -18.09
C LEU A 278 0.93 -24.84 -17.22
N ASP A 279 1.01 -24.69 -15.90
CA ASP A 279 0.72 -25.77 -14.94
C ASP A 279 -0.78 -25.87 -14.63
N ARG A 280 -1.56 -24.89 -15.09
CA ARG A 280 -3.02 -24.80 -14.90
C ARG A 280 -3.43 -24.94 -13.43
N ALA A 281 -2.62 -24.40 -12.52
CA ALA A 281 -2.87 -24.40 -11.09
C ALA A 281 -3.49 -23.06 -10.66
N PRO A 282 -4.63 -23.05 -9.94
CA PRO A 282 -5.23 -21.82 -9.45
C PRO A 282 -4.38 -21.17 -8.35
N ALA A 283 -4.67 -19.90 -8.05
CA ALA A 283 -4.21 -19.24 -6.82
C ALA A 283 -5.40 -18.80 -5.96
N CYS A 284 -5.33 -19.04 -4.65
CA CYS A 284 -6.40 -18.76 -3.70
C CYS A 284 -5.95 -17.73 -2.66
N PHE A 285 -6.85 -16.82 -2.30
CA PHE A 285 -6.65 -15.82 -1.26
C PHE A 285 -7.91 -15.67 -0.40
N ALA A 286 -7.75 -15.10 0.78
CA ALA A 286 -8.84 -14.59 1.60
C ALA A 286 -8.78 -13.05 1.65
N LEU A 287 -9.90 -12.39 1.36
CA LEU A 287 -10.12 -10.98 1.65
C LEU A 287 -10.63 -10.85 3.08
N GLN A 288 -9.89 -10.11 3.89
CA GLN A 288 -10.17 -9.91 5.30
C GLN A 288 -10.34 -8.43 5.62
N VAL A 289 -11.17 -8.13 6.61
CA VAL A 289 -11.37 -6.78 7.14
C VAL A 289 -11.01 -6.73 8.61
N GLN A 290 -10.51 -5.58 9.06
CA GLN A 290 -10.21 -5.30 10.46
C GLN A 290 -11.00 -4.07 10.86
N ARG A 291 -11.90 -4.20 11.84
CA ARG A 291 -12.73 -3.10 12.35
C ARG A 291 -11.91 -2.15 13.22
N GLN A 292 -12.14 -0.85 13.09
CA GLN A 292 -11.57 0.14 14.00
C GLN A 292 -12.15 -0.05 15.40
N ASN A 293 -11.30 -0.11 16.42
CA ASN A 293 -11.69 0.08 17.80
C ASN A 293 -11.26 1.48 18.26
N ALA A 294 -12.21 2.41 18.35
CA ALA A 294 -11.96 3.82 18.69
C ALA A 294 -11.51 4.05 20.15
N GLU A 295 -11.66 3.05 21.03
CA GLU A 295 -11.13 3.09 22.40
C GLU A 295 -9.60 2.91 22.44
N HIS A 296 -9.01 2.45 21.33
CA HIS A 296 -7.59 2.22 21.16
C HIS A 296 -7.01 3.12 20.06
N TYR A 297 -5.67 3.19 19.98
CA TYR A 297 -4.99 4.06 19.05
C TYR A 297 -5.00 3.50 17.62
N MET A 298 -6.15 3.62 16.96
CA MET A 298 -6.39 3.16 15.57
C MET A 298 -6.83 4.33 14.69
N PRO A 299 -5.94 5.31 14.42
CA PRO A 299 -6.32 6.57 13.78
C PRO A 299 -6.76 6.39 12.32
N ILE A 300 -7.69 7.24 11.89
CA ILE A 300 -8.16 7.31 10.50
C ILE A 300 -7.18 8.09 9.62
N GLU A 301 -6.69 9.22 10.13
CA GLU A 301 -5.89 10.18 9.36
C GLU A 301 -4.40 9.82 9.31
N ASP A 302 -3.91 8.89 10.14
CA ASP A 302 -2.51 8.45 10.16
C ASP A 302 -2.36 7.04 9.57
N THR A 303 -1.91 6.97 8.31
CA THR A 303 -1.70 5.69 7.61
C THR A 303 -0.39 4.98 7.95
N SER A 304 0.47 5.61 8.76
CA SER A 304 1.72 5.04 9.24
C SER A 304 1.56 4.26 10.55
N ILE A 305 0.32 4.18 11.08
CA ILE A 305 -0.05 3.38 12.25
C ILE A 305 -0.72 2.08 11.80
N GLU A 306 -0.12 0.97 12.21
CA GLU A 306 -0.72 -0.36 12.09
C GLU A 306 -1.75 -0.54 13.21
N TRP A 307 -2.92 -1.06 12.88
CA TRP A 307 -3.94 -1.36 13.88
C TRP A 307 -3.65 -2.73 14.47
N ASP A 308 -3.54 -2.79 15.79
CA ASP A 308 -3.13 -4.00 16.51
C ASP A 308 -4.16 -5.14 16.32
N GLU A 309 -3.70 -6.24 15.71
CA GLU A 309 -4.51 -7.44 15.43
C GLU A 309 -4.95 -8.15 16.72
N ALA A 310 -4.22 -7.99 17.84
CA ALA A 310 -4.63 -8.54 19.13
C ALA A 310 -5.81 -7.79 19.75
N ILE A 311 -6.00 -6.51 19.38
CA ILE A 311 -7.12 -5.67 19.84
C ILE A 311 -8.31 -5.80 18.88
N ALA A 312 -8.05 -5.75 17.58
CA ALA A 312 -9.06 -5.90 16.53
C ALA A 312 -8.58 -6.96 15.54
N PRO A 313 -9.04 -8.22 15.63
CA PRO A 313 -8.60 -9.27 14.73
C PRO A 313 -9.16 -9.05 13.31
N PHE A 314 -8.47 -9.62 12.32
CA PHE A 314 -8.99 -9.68 10.96
C PHE A 314 -10.07 -10.75 10.80
N GLU A 315 -11.11 -10.41 10.06
CA GLU A 315 -12.27 -11.25 9.79
C GLU A 315 -12.40 -11.47 8.29
N THR A 316 -12.46 -12.74 7.86
CA THR A 316 -12.57 -13.10 6.44
C THR A 316 -13.97 -12.81 5.93
N VAL A 317 -14.08 -11.96 4.89
CA VAL A 317 -15.34 -11.55 4.29
C VAL A 317 -15.61 -12.19 2.93
N ALA A 318 -14.56 -12.54 2.20
CA ALA A 318 -14.67 -13.20 0.91
C ALA A 318 -13.46 -14.07 0.60
N ASP A 319 -13.69 -15.12 -0.19
CA ASP A 319 -12.66 -15.97 -0.77
C ASP A 319 -12.39 -15.51 -2.21
N ILE A 320 -11.13 -15.35 -2.59
CA ILE A 320 -10.71 -14.92 -3.93
C ILE A 320 -10.01 -16.08 -4.62
N ARG A 321 -10.44 -16.40 -5.84
CA ARG A 321 -9.83 -17.43 -6.67
C ARG A 321 -9.38 -16.85 -8.01
N LEU A 322 -8.11 -17.03 -8.35
CA LEU A 322 -7.58 -16.80 -9.69
C LEU A 322 -7.60 -18.16 -10.41
N PRO A 323 -8.55 -18.41 -11.33
CA PRO A 323 -8.60 -19.68 -12.04
C PRO A 323 -7.44 -19.84 -13.04
N PRO A 324 -7.12 -21.08 -13.44
CA PRO A 324 -6.21 -21.35 -14.54
C PRO A 324 -6.65 -20.64 -15.81
N GLN A 325 -5.74 -19.89 -16.44
CA GLN A 325 -6.04 -19.06 -17.59
C GLN A 325 -4.77 -18.61 -18.30
N ASP A 326 -4.91 -18.36 -19.59
CA ASP A 326 -3.90 -17.65 -20.36
C ASP A 326 -4.18 -16.15 -20.25
N PHE A 327 -3.13 -15.36 -19.97
CA PHE A 327 -3.25 -13.91 -19.75
C PHE A 327 -2.15 -13.07 -20.40
N ASP A 328 -1.21 -13.71 -21.11
CA ASP A 328 -0.04 -13.05 -21.71
C ASP A 328 -0.17 -12.90 -23.24
N SER A 329 -1.35 -12.44 -23.71
CA SER A 329 -1.53 -12.05 -25.10
C SER A 329 -1.24 -10.55 -25.29
N PRO A 330 -0.78 -10.11 -26.47
CA PRO A 330 -0.60 -8.68 -26.76
C PRO A 330 -1.84 -7.83 -26.49
N GLU A 331 -3.02 -8.35 -26.83
CA GLU A 331 -4.30 -7.66 -26.65
C GLU A 331 -4.65 -7.50 -25.17
N GLN A 332 -4.49 -8.57 -24.38
CA GLN A 332 -4.75 -8.52 -22.94
C GLN A 332 -3.72 -7.66 -22.21
N ASN A 333 -2.47 -7.64 -22.66
CA ASN A 333 -1.44 -6.74 -22.13
C ASN A 333 -1.78 -5.28 -22.39
N LEU A 334 -2.25 -4.94 -23.60
CA LEU A 334 -2.69 -3.59 -23.92
C LEU A 334 -3.95 -3.20 -23.14
N ALA A 335 -4.92 -4.10 -23.03
CA ALA A 335 -6.12 -3.89 -22.21
C ALA A 335 -5.76 -3.70 -20.73
N CYS A 336 -4.87 -4.53 -20.19
CA CYS A 336 -4.34 -4.42 -18.83
C CYS A 336 -3.67 -3.07 -18.60
N ASP A 337 -2.90 -2.60 -19.58
CA ASP A 337 -2.31 -1.28 -19.48
C ASP A 337 -3.36 -0.16 -19.56
N ASN A 338 -4.41 -0.31 -20.36
CA ASN A 338 -5.52 0.66 -20.43
C ASN A 338 -6.43 0.66 -19.19
N LEU A 339 -6.49 -0.43 -18.42
CA LEU A 339 -7.32 -0.48 -17.21
C LEU A 339 -6.98 0.64 -16.21
N SER A 340 -8.02 1.29 -15.72
CA SER A 340 -7.95 2.24 -14.62
C SER A 340 -8.52 1.61 -13.34
N PHE A 341 -7.81 1.80 -12.24
CA PHE A 341 -8.25 1.39 -10.92
C PHE A 341 -8.27 2.63 -10.04
N ASN A 342 -9.34 2.87 -9.28
CA ASN A 342 -9.41 3.98 -8.33
C ASN A 342 -10.17 3.50 -7.10
N PRO A 343 -9.63 3.65 -5.87
CA PRO A 343 -10.35 3.29 -4.64
C PRO A 343 -11.76 3.90 -4.50
N TRP A 344 -12.03 4.99 -5.23
CA TRP A 344 -13.33 5.68 -5.24
C TRP A 344 -14.31 5.16 -6.29
N HIS A 345 -13.89 4.24 -7.18
CA HIS A 345 -14.81 3.39 -7.93
C HIS A 345 -15.43 2.41 -6.94
N ALA A 346 -16.38 2.89 -6.15
CA ALA A 346 -16.88 2.18 -5.00
C ALA A 346 -18.32 2.58 -4.71
N LEU A 347 -19.04 1.64 -4.10
CA LEU A 347 -20.32 1.92 -3.46
C LEU A 347 -20.14 2.82 -2.22
N PRO A 348 -21.18 3.58 -1.81
CA PRO A 348 -21.12 4.41 -0.61
C PRO A 348 -20.76 3.64 0.66
N GLU A 349 -21.17 2.37 0.77
CA GLU A 349 -20.84 1.49 1.89
C GLU A 349 -19.35 1.18 1.98
N HIS A 350 -18.60 1.30 0.88
CA HIS A 350 -17.17 1.03 0.77
C HIS A 350 -16.34 2.31 0.63
N ARG A 351 -16.90 3.46 1.03
CA ARG A 351 -16.30 4.78 0.83
C ARG A 351 -14.90 4.86 1.47
N PRO A 352 -13.86 5.23 0.70
CA PRO A 352 -12.54 5.52 1.27
C PRO A 352 -12.62 6.67 2.28
N ILE A 353 -11.92 6.54 3.42
CA ILE A 353 -11.87 7.58 4.48
C ILE A 353 -10.42 7.96 4.83
N GLY A 354 -10.25 9.17 5.36
CA GLY A 354 -8.95 9.75 5.73
C GLY A 354 -8.28 10.51 4.60
N GLY A 355 -7.39 11.45 4.97
CA GLY A 355 -6.78 12.42 4.06
C GLY A 355 -6.04 11.77 2.90
N ILE A 356 -5.29 10.69 3.15
CA ILE A 356 -4.58 9.96 2.09
C ILE A 356 -5.56 9.39 1.06
N ASN A 357 -6.72 8.87 1.47
CA ASN A 357 -7.72 8.39 0.52
C ASN A 357 -8.38 9.51 -0.27
N ARG A 358 -8.67 10.66 0.38
CA ARG A 358 -9.17 11.86 -0.31
C ARG A 358 -8.17 12.39 -1.35
N LEU A 359 -6.87 12.41 -1.01
CA LEU A 359 -5.78 12.70 -1.94
C LEU A 359 -5.75 11.71 -3.11
N ARG A 360 -5.82 10.40 -2.82
CA ARG A 360 -5.82 9.34 -3.84
C ARG A 360 -6.95 9.53 -4.85
N LYS A 361 -8.14 10.00 -4.43
CA LYS A 361 -9.23 10.30 -5.38
C LYS A 361 -8.74 11.18 -6.52
N ALA A 362 -8.20 12.34 -6.16
CA ALA A 362 -7.87 13.39 -7.10
C ALA A 362 -6.63 13.04 -7.95
N VAL A 363 -5.61 12.42 -7.33
CA VAL A 363 -4.40 11.98 -8.06
C VAL A 363 -4.74 10.88 -9.07
N TYR A 364 -5.50 9.85 -8.67
CA TYR A 364 -5.83 8.75 -9.57
C TYR A 364 -6.71 9.22 -10.75
N GLU A 365 -7.69 10.10 -10.50
CA GLU A 365 -8.51 10.70 -11.57
C GLU A 365 -7.66 11.51 -12.56
N ALA A 366 -6.79 12.38 -12.05
CA ALA A 366 -5.93 13.23 -12.88
C ALA A 366 -4.94 12.42 -13.72
N ILE A 367 -4.20 11.50 -13.10
CA ILE A 367 -3.17 10.69 -13.79
C ILE A 367 -3.79 9.70 -14.77
N SER A 368 -4.93 9.08 -14.42
CA SER A 368 -5.63 8.18 -15.33
C SER A 368 -6.10 8.92 -16.59
N THR A 369 -6.71 10.09 -16.41
CA THR A 369 -7.20 10.92 -17.53
C THR A 369 -6.04 11.32 -18.44
N TYR A 370 -4.99 11.90 -17.85
CA TYR A 370 -3.79 12.33 -18.57
C TYR A 370 -3.16 11.19 -19.38
N ARG A 371 -2.95 10.03 -18.74
CA ARG A 371 -2.32 8.87 -19.38
C ARG A 371 -3.16 8.31 -20.52
N LEU A 372 -4.46 8.15 -20.31
CA LEU A 372 -5.35 7.57 -21.33
C LEU A 372 -5.53 8.50 -22.53
N GLU A 373 -5.63 9.82 -22.31
CA GLU A 373 -5.66 10.82 -23.39
C GLU A 373 -4.39 10.76 -24.25
N ARG A 374 -3.22 10.82 -23.60
CA ARG A 374 -1.92 10.76 -24.31
C ARG A 374 -1.69 9.43 -25.03
N ASN A 375 -2.30 8.36 -24.54
CA ASN A 375 -2.22 7.03 -25.14
C ASN A 375 -3.32 6.74 -26.18
N GLY A 376 -4.26 7.67 -26.41
CA GLY A 376 -5.38 7.48 -27.34
C GLY A 376 -6.36 6.37 -26.91
N ALA A 377 -6.55 6.21 -25.61
CA ALA A 377 -7.29 5.10 -24.99
C ALA A 377 -8.43 5.57 -24.05
N LEU A 378 -8.90 6.82 -24.22
CA LEU A 378 -9.89 7.44 -23.34
C LEU A 378 -11.34 6.99 -23.63
#